data_AF-A0A2V9CZ78-F1
#
_entry.id   AF-A0A2V9CZ78-F1
#
_cell.length_a   1.000
_cell.length_b   1.000
_cell.length_c   1.000
_cell.angle_alpha   90.00
_cell.angle_beta   90.00
_cell.angle_gamma   90.00
#
_symmetry.space_group_name_H-M   'P 1'
#
loop_
_entity.id
_entity.type
_entity.pdbx_description
1 polymer ?
#
loop_
_entity_poly.entity_id
_entity_poly.type
_entity_poly.pdbx_seq_one_letter_code
_entity_poly.pdbx_strand_id
1 'polypeptide(L)' 'MDRRAKVELYEQIRREYEHGGGTIRGIAKKLGIHRRMVREAVVNAVPVKRKTPERERPKLEPAMAFVD' A
#
# COMPACT_ATOMS: atom_id res chain seq x y z
N MET A 1 -8.87 -1.99 1.00
CA MET A 1 -8.32 -3.06 0.15
C MET A 1 -7.59 -4.02 1.07
N ASP A 2 -7.94 -5.30 1.01
CA ASP A 2 -7.23 -6.33 1.75
C ASP A 2 -5.77 -6.42 1.31
N ARG A 3 -4.89 -6.81 2.25
CA ARG A 3 -3.44 -6.89 1.98
C ARG A 3 -3.15 -7.83 0.81
N ARG A 4 -3.87 -8.94 0.71
CA ARG A 4 -3.74 -9.91 -0.38
C ARG A 4 -4.08 -9.30 -1.74
N ALA A 5 -5.23 -8.63 -1.84
CA ALA A 5 -5.63 -7.94 -3.07
C ALA A 5 -4.62 -6.85 -3.47
N LYS A 6 -4.00 -6.17 -2.49
CA LYS A 6 -2.96 -5.17 -2.77
C LYS A 6 -1.67 -5.79 -3.30
N VAL A 7 -1.28 -6.98 -2.83
CA VAL A 7 -0.14 -7.75 -3.36
C VAL A 7 -0.40 -8.16 -4.80
N GLU A 8 -1.58 -8.72 -5.09
CA GLU A 8 -1.98 -9.12 -6.44
C GLU A 8 -1.96 -7.94 -7.43
N LEU A 9 -2.38 -6.74 -6.99
CA LEU A 9 -2.28 -5.52 -7.79
C LEU A 9 -0.82 -5.13 -8.08
N TYR A 10 0.09 -5.28 -7.11
CA TYR A 10 1.51 -4.96 -7.32
C TYR A 10 2.15 -5.95 -8.29
N GLU A 11 1.81 -7.22 -8.20
CA GLU A 11 2.24 -8.24 -9.17
C GLU A 11 1.74 -7.93 -10.59
N GLN A 12 0.48 -7.54 -10.74
CA GLN A 12 -0.08 -7.16 -12.03
C GLN A 12 0.65 -5.95 -12.63
N ILE A 13 0.92 -4.92 -11.81
CA ILE A 13 1.67 -3.73 -12.24
C ILE A 13 3.07 -4.12 -12.72
N ARG A 14 3.78 -4.98 -11.98
CA ARG A 14 5.13 -5.41 -12.32
C ARG A 14 5.14 -6.21 -13.61
N ARG A 15 4.19 -7.13 -13.78
CA ARG A 15 4.06 -7.92 -15.01
C ARG A 15 3.80 -7.05 -16.23
N GLU A 16 2.94 -6.04 -16.10
CA GLU A 16 2.68 -5.05 -17.15
C GLU A 16 3.91 -4.16 -17.44
N TYR A 17 4.69 -3.82 -16.42
CA TYR A 17 5.91 -3.05 -16.58
C TYR A 17 7.03 -3.84 -17.27
N GLU A 18 7.21 -5.11 -16.90
CA GLU A 18 8.26 -6.00 -17.42
C GLU A 18 7.92 -6.51 -18.83
N HIS A 19 6.65 -6.81 -19.13
CA HIS A 19 6.25 -7.45 -20.39
C HIS A 19 5.33 -6.62 -21.29
N GLY A 20 4.62 -5.63 -20.74
CA GLY A 20 3.59 -4.87 -21.47
C GLY A 20 4.10 -3.65 -22.22
N GLY A 21 5.41 -3.34 -22.16
CA GLY A 21 5.99 -2.13 -22.78
C GLY A 21 5.44 -0.80 -22.23
N GLY A 22 4.68 -0.86 -21.13
CA GLY A 22 3.97 0.27 -20.55
C GLY A 22 4.90 1.16 -19.73
N THR A 23 4.94 2.47 -20.05
CA THR A 23 5.58 3.43 -19.15
C THR A 23 4.81 3.51 -17.82
N ILE A 24 5.48 3.94 -16.75
CA ILE A 24 4.85 4.19 -15.44
C ILE A 24 3.58 5.05 -15.57
N ARG A 25 3.58 6.02 -16.50
CA ARG A 25 2.43 6.88 -16.78
C ARG A 25 1.31 6.13 -17.50
N GLY A 26 1.65 5.28 -18.48
CA GLY A 26 0.69 4.45 -19.21
C GLY A 26 -0.02 3.46 -18.28
N ILE A 27 0.73 2.75 -17.44
CA ILE A 27 0.19 1.79 -16.47
C ILE A 27 -0.73 2.49 -15.47
N ALA A 28 -0.30 3.63 -14.94
CA ALA A 28 -1.11 4.44 -14.03
C ALA A 28 -2.46 4.85 -14.65
N LYS A 29 -2.45 5.28 -15.92
CA LYS A 29 -3.67 5.65 -16.65
C LYS A 29 -4.57 4.43 -16.93
N LYS A 30 -3.99 3.30 -17.34
CA LYS A 30 -4.70 2.05 -17.65
C LYS A 30 -5.42 1.47 -16.43
N LEU A 31 -4.75 1.47 -15.27
CA LEU A 31 -5.27 0.90 -14.02
C LEU A 31 -6.01 1.92 -13.14
N GLY A 32 -6.10 3.20 -13.54
CA GLY A 32 -6.76 4.25 -12.76
C GLY A 32 -6.08 4.56 -11.42
N ILE A 33 -4.79 4.25 -11.28
CA ILE A 33 -4.01 4.46 -10.05
C ILE A 33 -3.00 5.59 -10.20
N HIS A 34 -2.54 6.15 -9.09
CA HIS A 34 -1.52 7.19 -9.13
C HIS A 34 -0.14 6.60 -9.49
N ARG A 35 0.64 7.31 -10.33
CA ARG A 35 2.02 6.95 -10.73
C ARG A 35 3.00 6.66 -9.57
N ARG A 36 2.66 7.11 -8.36
CA ARG A 36 3.43 6.83 -7.13
C ARG A 36 3.31 5.35 -6.74
N MET A 37 2.12 4.79 -6.83
CA MET A 37 1.86 3.37 -6.52
C MET A 37 2.54 2.46 -7.55
N VAL A 38 2.53 2.86 -8.82
CA VAL A 38 3.25 2.13 -9.88
C VAL A 38 4.76 2.12 -9.61
N ARG A 39 5.36 3.26 -9.25
CA ARG A 39 6.78 3.30 -8.85
C ARG A 39 7.08 2.41 -7.65
N GLU A 40 6.22 2.45 -6.63
CA GLU A 40 6.38 1.62 -5.44
C GLU A 40 6.37 0.13 -5.79
N ALA A 41 5.44 -0.30 -6.65
CA ALA A 41 5.33 -1.68 -7.11
C ALA A 41 6.53 -2.12 -7.97
N VAL A 42 7.08 -1.23 -8.81
CA VAL A 42 8.29 -1.52 -9.60
C VAL A 42 9.52 -1.69 -8.69
N VAL A 43 9.61 -0.93 -7.60
CA VAL A 43 10.74 -0.99 -6.66
C VAL A 43 10.60 -2.18 -5.70
N ASN A 44 9.39 -2.49 -5.24
CA ASN A 44 9.12 -3.54 -4.26
C ASN A 44 7.92 -4.40 -4.68
N ALA A 45 8.12 -5.72 -4.71
CA ALA A 45 7.08 -6.70 -5.03
C ALA A 45 5.91 -6.69 -4.03
N VAL A 46 6.23 -6.43 -2.76
CA VAL A 46 5.28 -6.50 -1.66
C VAL A 46 4.94 -5.08 -1.20
N PRO A 47 3.64 -4.70 -1.14
CA PRO A 47 3.24 -3.40 -0.62
C PRO A 47 3.71 -3.20 0.81
N VAL A 48 4.25 -2.01 1.09
CA VAL A 48 4.67 -1.66 2.45
C VAL A 48 3.46 -1.69 3.39
N LYS A 49 3.64 -2.30 4.57
CA LYS A 49 2.58 -2.32 5.58
C LYS A 49 2.26 -0.88 5.98
N ARG A 50 0.97 -0.55 6.04
CA ARG A 50 0.54 0.78 6.50
C ARG A 50 1.09 1.00 7.91
N LYS A 51 1.78 2.12 8.12
CA LYS A 51 2.21 2.55 9.46
C LYS A 51 0.96 2.78 10.30
N THR A 52 0.85 2.05 11.42
CA THR A 52 -0.15 2.35 12.44
C THR A 52 0.41 3.48 13.30
N PRO A 53 -0.24 4.65 13.38
CA PRO A 53 0.20 5.69 14.29
C PRO A 53 -0.04 5.21 15.72
N GLU A 54 1.00 5.24 16.54
CA GLU A 54 0.83 5.19 18.00
C GLU A 54 0.14 6.50 18.41
N ARG A 55 -1.02 6.36 19.06
CA ARG A 55 -1.81 7.49 19.54
C ARG A 55 -1.70 7.48 21.05
N GLU A 56 -0.97 8.44 21.58
CA GLU A 56 -0.95 8.67 23.02
C GLU A 56 -2.38 8.93 23.51
N ARG A 57 -2.75 8.27 24.61
CA ARG A 57 -4.06 8.41 25.26
C ARG A 57 -3.87 8.95 26.69
N PRO A 58 -3.28 10.14 26.88
CA PRO A 58 -2.85 10.61 28.21
C PRO A 58 -4.01 10.74 29.22
N LYS A 59 -5.23 11.00 28.76
CA LYS A 59 -6.43 11.04 29.62
C LYS A 59 -6.97 9.66 29.99
N LEU A 60 -6.73 8.67 29.14
CA LEU A 60 -7.27 7.31 29.27
C LEU A 60 -6.26 6.39 29.97
N GLU A 61 -4.96 6.70 29.89
CA GLU A 61 -3.88 5.98 30.57
C GLU A 61 -4.12 5.74 32.06
N PRO A 62 -4.46 6.77 32.87
CA PRO A 62 -4.70 6.57 34.29
C PRO A 62 -5.88 5.63 34.57
N ALA A 63 -6.85 5.57 33.65
CA ALA A 63 -8.09 4.82 33.82
C ALA A 63 -8.05 3.40 33.19
N MET A 64 -7.04 3.08 32.35
CA MET A 64 -6.97 1.79 31.65
C MET A 64 -6.83 0.59 32.60
N ALA A 65 -6.22 0.78 33.78
CA ALA A 65 -6.09 -0.29 34.78
C ALA A 65 -7.42 -0.69 35.45
N PHE A 66 -8.50 0.08 35.23
CA PHE A 66 -9.80 -0.13 35.87
C PHE A 66 -10.86 -0.72 34.93
N VAL A 67 -10.49 -1.07 33.70
CA VAL A 67 -11.40 -1.59 32.67
C VAL A 67 -10.90 -2.98 32.24
N ASP A 68 -11.72 -4.02 32.44
CA ASP A 68 -11.53 -5.39 31.89
C ASP A 68 -11.80 -5.46 30.38
#